data_AF-A0A1M7AE42-F1
#
_entry.id   AF-A0A1M7AE42-F1
#
_cell.length_a   1.000
_cell.length_b   1.000
_cell.length_c   1.000
_cell.angle_alpha   90.00
_cell.angle_beta   90.00
_cell.angle_gamma   90.00
#
_symmetry.space_group_name_H-M   'P 1'
#
loop_
_entity.id
_entity.type
_entity.pdbx_description
1 polymer ?
#
loop_
_entity_poly.entity_id
_entity_poly.type
_entity_poly.pdbx_seq_one_letter_code
_entity_poly.pdbx_strand_id
1 'polypeptide(L)'
;MNLDKVINKTVERYEKILDNYYPSFGSTGFTERNLTFNFCSCFYNIAAEKDLVIWQEVPIENSKSNKKEHFDSLIISRKAKKLYLVEAKRINSKNKIDSVESDLKRIRNNWKNINIDEETKGYSKHAVIIADIWIPHSNEKAKKAKEYLLKQFNNKFKNAIIKEVKKKNGPLTEKERYYILCYVEEL
;
A
#
# COMPACT_ATOMS: atom_id res chain seq x y z
N MET A 1 -12.31 10.87 -0.32
CA MET A 1 -11.33 10.45 0.71
C MET A 1 -10.08 11.31 0.59
N ASN A 2 -9.50 11.78 1.70
CA ASN A 2 -8.19 12.43 1.69
C ASN A 2 -7.11 11.38 2.03
N LEU A 3 -6.43 10.89 0.99
CA LEU A 3 -5.43 9.82 1.14
C LEU A 3 -4.17 10.28 1.87
N ASP A 4 -3.78 11.55 1.78
CA ASP A 4 -2.68 12.09 2.60
C ASP A 4 -2.95 11.94 4.09
N LYS A 5 -4.19 12.19 4.54
CA LYS A 5 -4.59 11.96 5.94
C LYS A 5 -4.50 10.49 6.32
N VAL A 6 -4.94 9.59 5.44
CA VAL A 6 -4.85 8.14 5.66
C VAL A 6 -3.40 7.70 5.77
N ILE A 7 -2.52 8.19 4.88
CA ILE A 7 -1.10 7.85 4.89
C ILE A 7 -0.37 8.44 6.09
N ASN A 8 -0.65 9.69 6.49
CA ASN A 8 -0.10 10.25 7.72
C ASN A 8 -0.49 9.40 8.94
N LYS A 9 -1.75 8.96 9.03
CA LYS A 9 -2.21 8.07 10.11
C LYS A 9 -1.53 6.68 10.05
N THR A 10 -1.30 6.18 8.84
CA THR A 10 -0.60 4.92 8.61
C THR A 10 0.86 5.02 9.07
N VAL A 11 1.55 6.12 8.76
CA VAL A 11 2.90 6.43 9.25
C VAL A 11 2.93 6.49 10.77
N GLU A 12 2.04 7.27 11.41
CA GLU A 12 1.96 7.35 12.88
C GLU A 12 1.81 5.97 13.53
N ARG A 13 1.00 5.10 12.91
CA ARG A 13 0.80 3.73 13.38
C ARG A 13 2.08 2.91 13.26
N TYR A 14 2.82 3.06 12.17
CA TYR A 14 4.09 2.39 11.96
C TYR A 14 5.21 2.91 12.88
N GLU A 15 5.27 4.21 13.15
CA GLU A 15 6.18 4.79 14.16
C GLU A 15 5.88 4.21 15.54
N LYS A 16 4.60 4.09 15.91
CA LYS A 16 4.19 3.42 17.16
C LYS A 16 4.59 1.94 17.17
N ILE A 17 4.47 1.23 16.05
CA ILE A 17 4.94 -0.16 15.96
C ILE A 17 6.44 -0.21 16.25
N LEU A 18 7.26 0.62 15.61
CA LEU A 18 8.71 0.66 15.83
C LEU A 18 9.13 1.00 17.26
N ASP A 19 8.38 1.89 17.91
CA ASP A 19 8.65 2.25 19.31
C ASP A 19 8.41 1.08 20.27
N ASN A 20 7.57 0.11 19.89
CA ASN A 20 7.16 -1.00 20.77
C ASN A 20 7.67 -2.38 20.31
N TYR A 21 8.04 -2.52 19.05
CA TYR A 21 8.39 -3.79 18.42
C TYR A 21 9.26 -3.55 17.18
N TYR A 22 10.29 -4.38 16.96
CA TYR A 22 11.08 -4.33 15.73
C TYR A 22 10.60 -5.40 14.72
N PRO A 23 9.81 -5.03 13.69
CA PRO A 23 9.08 -5.98 12.85
C PRO A 23 9.90 -6.61 11.73
N SER A 24 11.09 -6.11 11.40
CA SER A 24 11.92 -6.63 10.30
C SER A 24 13.00 -7.61 10.78
N PHE A 25 12.77 -8.32 11.88
CA PHE A 25 13.73 -9.31 12.37
C PHE A 25 13.91 -10.46 11.36
N GLY A 26 15.13 -10.60 10.84
CA GLY A 26 15.46 -11.65 9.85
C GLY A 26 14.80 -11.47 8.47
N SER A 27 14.24 -10.30 8.15
CA SER A 27 13.57 -10.04 6.87
C SER A 27 13.95 -8.67 6.30
N THR A 28 13.32 -8.31 5.18
CA THR A 28 13.35 -6.95 4.61
C THR A 28 11.92 -6.44 4.52
N GLY A 29 11.63 -5.32 5.19
CA GLY A 29 10.33 -4.67 5.14
C GLY A 29 9.24 -5.32 5.96
N PHE A 30 7.99 -4.90 5.69
CA PHE A 30 6.77 -5.48 6.25
C PHE A 30 6.14 -6.44 5.25
N THR A 31 5.61 -7.57 5.71
CA THR A 31 4.80 -8.42 4.82
C THR A 31 3.68 -7.59 4.16
N GLU A 32 3.37 -7.88 2.90
CA GLU A 32 2.35 -7.15 2.14
C GLU A 32 1.00 -7.09 2.87
N ARG A 33 0.61 -8.18 3.54
CA ARG A 33 -0.58 -8.24 4.41
C ARG A 33 -0.59 -7.24 5.56
N ASN A 34 0.58 -6.91 6.12
CA ASN A 34 0.69 -5.90 7.17
C ASN A 34 0.55 -4.49 6.60
N LEU A 35 1.05 -4.25 5.38
CA LEU A 35 0.83 -2.96 4.69
C LEU A 35 -0.66 -2.73 4.44
N THR A 36 -1.35 -3.71 3.86
CA THR A 36 -2.80 -3.58 3.59
C THR A 36 -3.61 -3.48 4.87
N PHE A 37 -3.33 -4.30 5.89
CA PHE A 37 -4.05 -4.23 7.17
C PHE A 37 -3.92 -2.86 7.85
N ASN A 38 -2.69 -2.33 7.96
CA ASN A 38 -2.47 -1.03 8.63
C ASN A 38 -3.06 0.12 7.82
N PHE A 39 -2.91 0.11 6.49
CA PHE A 39 -3.51 1.11 5.61
C PHE A 39 -5.05 1.10 5.69
N CYS A 40 -5.69 -0.06 5.52
CA CYS A 40 -7.14 -0.20 5.54
C CYS A 40 -7.72 0.16 6.91
N SER A 41 -7.06 -0.22 8.00
CA SER A 41 -7.47 0.18 9.36
C SER A 41 -7.44 1.71 9.54
N CYS A 42 -6.40 2.38 9.02
CA CYS A 42 -6.31 3.83 9.07
C CYS A 42 -7.35 4.49 8.15
N PHE A 43 -7.61 3.89 6.99
CA PHE A 43 -8.65 4.33 6.07
C PHE A 43 -10.02 4.31 6.75
N TYR A 44 -10.39 3.20 7.38
CA TYR A 44 -11.65 3.06 8.13
C TYR A 44 -11.84 4.17 9.16
N ASN A 45 -10.82 4.39 9.99
CA ASN A 45 -10.85 5.41 11.03
C ASN A 45 -10.99 6.84 10.48
N ILE A 46 -10.33 7.15 9.36
CA ILE A 46 -10.35 8.48 8.75
C ILE A 46 -11.65 8.71 7.96
N ALA A 47 -12.22 7.67 7.36
CA ALA A 47 -13.50 7.77 6.63
C ALA A 47 -14.65 8.19 7.54
N ALA A 48 -14.65 7.66 8.77
CA ALA A 48 -15.73 7.82 9.75
C ALA A 48 -17.10 7.57 9.10
N GLU A 49 -17.18 6.49 8.31
CA GLU A 49 -18.34 6.10 7.52
C GLU A 49 -18.88 4.77 8.06
N LYS A 50 -20.17 4.74 8.42
CA LYS A 50 -20.81 3.55 9.01
C LYS A 50 -20.86 2.37 8.03
N ASP A 51 -21.10 2.65 6.75
CA ASP A 51 -21.32 1.63 5.71
C ASP A 51 -20.08 1.44 4.82
N LEU A 52 -18.88 1.75 5.34
CA LEU A 52 -17.63 1.52 4.63
C LEU A 52 -17.36 0.02 4.56
N VAL A 53 -17.23 -0.52 3.36
CA VAL A 53 -16.83 -1.93 3.17
C VAL A 53 -15.32 -1.98 3.00
N ILE A 54 -14.67 -2.88 3.73
CA ILE A 54 -13.28 -3.27 3.51
C ILE A 54 -13.24 -4.79 3.45
N TRP A 55 -12.76 -5.32 2.33
CA TRP A 55 -12.64 -6.76 2.10
C TRP A 55 -11.22 -7.11 1.67
N GLN A 56 -10.60 -8.11 2.30
CA GLN A 56 -9.25 -8.56 1.95
C GLN A 56 -9.32 -9.79 1.04
N GLU A 57 -8.26 -10.04 0.27
CA GLU A 57 -8.15 -11.21 -0.62
C GLU A 57 -9.36 -11.27 -1.59
N VAL A 58 -9.58 -10.15 -2.30
CA VAL A 58 -10.74 -9.94 -3.17
C VAL A 58 -10.65 -10.89 -4.35
N PRO A 59 -11.58 -11.85 -4.50
CA PRO A 59 -11.51 -12.80 -5.59
C PRO A 59 -11.69 -12.11 -6.95
N ILE A 60 -10.90 -12.53 -7.94
CA ILE A 60 -11.07 -12.13 -9.33
C ILE A 60 -11.78 -13.26 -10.06
N GLU A 61 -12.92 -12.98 -10.68
CA GLU A 61 -13.60 -13.94 -11.53
C GLU A 61 -12.76 -14.18 -12.79
N ASN A 62 -11.94 -15.23 -12.77
CA ASN A 62 -11.08 -15.58 -13.89
C ASN A 62 -11.58 -16.87 -14.54
N SER A 63 -12.33 -16.73 -15.64
CA SER A 63 -12.90 -17.86 -16.38
C SER A 63 -11.88 -18.76 -17.10
N LYS A 64 -10.60 -18.37 -17.13
CA LYS A 64 -9.55 -19.05 -17.92
C LYS A 64 -8.47 -19.74 -17.08
N SER A 65 -8.47 -19.61 -15.76
CA SER A 65 -7.40 -20.16 -14.93
C SER A 65 -7.96 -20.88 -13.69
N ASN A 66 -7.45 -22.07 -13.40
CA ASN A 66 -7.71 -22.78 -12.14
C ASN A 66 -6.96 -22.15 -10.94
N LYS A 67 -6.28 -21.01 -11.14
CA LYS A 67 -5.61 -20.29 -10.05
C LYS A 67 -6.56 -19.26 -9.46
N LYS A 68 -6.69 -19.30 -8.13
CA LYS A 68 -7.40 -18.28 -7.36
C LYS A 68 -6.56 -17.00 -7.36
N GLU A 69 -6.79 -16.15 -8.34
CA GLU A 69 -6.23 -14.79 -8.34
C GLU A 69 -7.08 -13.88 -7.44
N HIS A 70 -6.41 -12.96 -6.77
CA HIS A 70 -7.07 -12.00 -5.90
C HIS A 70 -6.38 -10.64 -5.98
N PHE A 71 -7.11 -9.59 -5.58
CA PHE A 71 -6.50 -8.32 -5.17
C PHE A 71 -6.31 -8.32 -3.66
N ASP A 72 -5.31 -7.59 -3.14
CA ASP A 72 -5.05 -7.61 -1.71
C ASP A 72 -6.22 -7.05 -0.88
N SER A 73 -6.83 -5.94 -1.30
CA SER A 73 -8.03 -5.41 -0.63
C SER A 73 -8.95 -4.58 -1.55
N LEU A 74 -10.25 -4.58 -1.25
CA LEU A 74 -11.27 -3.71 -1.82
C LEU A 74 -11.79 -2.80 -0.71
N ILE A 75 -11.94 -1.51 -1.02
CA ILE A 75 -12.61 -0.53 -0.16
C ILE A 75 -13.77 0.10 -0.94
N ILE A 76 -14.98 0.06 -0.37
CA ILE A 76 -16.16 0.71 -0.91
C ILE A 76 -16.59 1.83 0.03
N SER A 77 -16.50 3.07 -0.44
CA SER A 77 -17.04 4.25 0.25
C SER A 77 -18.30 4.71 -0.47
N ARG A 78 -19.46 4.41 0.14
CA ARG A 78 -20.78 4.84 -0.32
C ARG A 78 -20.93 6.34 -0.17
N LYS A 79 -20.43 6.91 0.93
CA LYS A 79 -20.41 8.36 1.19
C LYS A 79 -19.64 9.13 0.10
N ALA A 80 -18.49 8.63 -0.34
CA ALA A 80 -17.68 9.29 -1.36
C ALA A 80 -18.04 8.85 -2.80
N LYS A 81 -18.87 7.83 -2.97
CA LYS A 81 -19.13 7.15 -4.24
C LYS A 81 -17.83 6.70 -4.94
N LYS A 82 -16.95 6.05 -4.16
CA LYS A 82 -15.63 5.60 -4.62
C LYS A 82 -15.37 4.14 -4.27
N LEU A 83 -14.72 3.44 -5.20
CA LEU A 83 -14.19 2.09 -5.02
C LEU A 83 -12.67 2.15 -5.14
N TYR A 84 -11.97 1.46 -4.25
CA TYR A 84 -10.50 1.37 -4.25
C TYR A 84 -10.09 -0.09 -4.25
N LEU A 85 -9.28 -0.49 -5.22
CA LEU A 85 -8.52 -1.73 -5.14
C LEU A 85 -7.12 -1.42 -4.68
N VAL A 86 -6.71 -2.08 -3.61
CA VAL A 86 -5.43 -1.88 -2.95
C VAL A 86 -4.54 -3.08 -3.26
N GLU A 87 -3.30 -2.81 -3.64
CA GLU A 87 -2.22 -3.76 -3.77
C GLU A 87 -1.02 -3.30 -2.94
N ALA A 88 -0.45 -4.22 -2.18
CA ALA A 88 0.71 -3.97 -1.34
C ALA A 88 2.00 -4.49 -1.96
N LYS A 89 3.10 -3.75 -1.79
CA LYS A 89 4.42 -4.18 -2.25
C LYS A 89 5.58 -3.80 -1.33
N ARG A 90 6.41 -4.81 -1.03
CA ARG A 90 7.76 -4.60 -0.51
C ARG A 90 8.73 -4.26 -1.63
N ILE A 91 9.29 -3.06 -1.60
CA ILE A 91 10.25 -2.59 -2.59
C ILE A 91 11.67 -2.72 -2.04
N ASN A 92 12.33 -3.81 -2.41
CA ASN A 92 13.73 -4.09 -2.08
C ASN A 92 14.65 -4.14 -3.31
N SER A 93 14.11 -3.94 -4.50
CA SER A 93 14.85 -3.96 -5.78
C SER A 93 14.08 -3.22 -6.87
N LYS A 94 14.77 -2.87 -7.97
CA LYS A 94 14.15 -2.25 -9.14
C LYS A 94 13.07 -3.15 -9.76
N ASN A 95 13.30 -4.45 -9.81
CA ASN A 95 12.32 -5.41 -10.34
C ASN A 95 10.99 -5.38 -9.56
N LYS A 96 11.03 -5.09 -8.25
CA LYS A 96 9.81 -4.90 -7.46
C LYS A 96 9.05 -3.62 -7.83
N ILE A 97 9.75 -2.55 -8.17
CA ILE A 97 9.13 -1.33 -8.74
C ILE A 97 8.50 -1.64 -10.10
N ASP A 98 9.15 -2.47 -10.91
CA ASP A 98 8.57 -2.90 -12.18
C ASP A 98 7.35 -3.79 -12.00
N SER A 99 7.31 -4.63 -10.96
CA SER A 99 6.11 -5.43 -10.63
C SER A 99 4.90 -4.59 -10.22
N VAL A 100 5.10 -3.38 -9.65
CA VAL A 100 4.00 -2.46 -9.35
C VAL A 100 3.24 -2.05 -10.62
N GLU A 101 3.96 -1.83 -11.73
CA GLU A 101 3.32 -1.51 -13.01
C GLU A 101 2.50 -2.70 -13.53
N SER A 102 3.01 -3.92 -13.34
CA SER A 102 2.27 -5.14 -13.69
C SER A 102 0.99 -5.28 -12.84
N ASP A 103 1.03 -4.93 -11.55
CA ASP A 103 -0.16 -4.93 -10.70
C ASP A 103 -1.17 -3.87 -11.10
N LEU A 104 -0.74 -2.64 -11.43
CA LEU A 104 -1.63 -1.61 -11.96
C LEU A 104 -2.29 -2.06 -13.26
N LYS A 105 -1.53 -2.64 -14.19
CA LYS A 105 -2.09 -3.23 -15.42
C LYS A 105 -3.08 -4.35 -15.11
N ARG A 106 -2.78 -5.21 -14.13
CA ARG A 106 -3.68 -6.28 -13.69
C ARG A 106 -4.98 -5.71 -13.12
N ILE A 107 -4.92 -4.66 -12.31
CA ILE A 107 -6.10 -3.94 -11.79
C ILE A 107 -6.92 -3.38 -12.95
N ARG A 108 -6.31 -2.59 -13.85
CA ARG A 108 -6.99 -1.99 -15.02
C ARG A 108 -7.74 -3.06 -15.84
N ASN A 109 -7.07 -4.17 -16.14
CA ASN A 109 -7.61 -5.20 -17.03
C ASN A 109 -8.69 -6.06 -16.38
N ASN A 110 -8.64 -6.24 -15.06
CA ASN A 110 -9.51 -7.17 -14.33
C ASN A 110 -10.52 -6.49 -13.40
N TRP A 111 -10.60 -5.16 -13.37
CA TRP A 111 -11.58 -4.45 -12.54
C TRP A 111 -13.01 -4.98 -12.77
N LYS A 112 -13.39 -5.15 -14.04
CA LYS A 112 -14.72 -5.63 -14.45
C LYS A 112 -15.04 -7.07 -14.01
N ASN A 113 -14.03 -7.81 -13.57
CA ASN A 113 -14.15 -9.20 -13.11
C ASN A 113 -14.34 -9.28 -11.59
N ILE A 114 -14.56 -8.15 -10.91
CA ILE A 114 -15.00 -8.12 -9.52
C ILE A 114 -16.51 -7.96 -9.52
N ASN A 115 -17.20 -8.90 -8.87
CA ASN A 115 -18.63 -8.81 -8.70
C ASN A 115 -18.94 -7.74 -7.63
N ILE A 116 -19.52 -6.62 -8.06
CA ILE A 116 -19.96 -5.51 -7.20
C ILE A 116 -21.45 -5.26 -7.41
N ASP A 117 -22.15 -4.82 -6.36
CA ASP A 117 -23.58 -4.54 -6.40
C ASP A 117 -23.91 -3.46 -7.46
N GLU A 118 -25.08 -3.57 -8.10
CA GLU A 118 -25.61 -2.61 -9.10
C GLU A 118 -25.52 -1.16 -8.62
N GLU A 119 -25.84 -0.91 -7.35
CA GLU A 119 -25.83 0.42 -6.73
C GLU A 119 -24.43 1.07 -6.73
N THR A 120 -23.37 0.27 -6.81
CA THR A 120 -21.97 0.74 -6.77
C THR A 120 -21.32 0.84 -8.16
N LYS A 121 -22.00 0.40 -9.24
CA LYS A 121 -21.42 0.40 -10.60
C LYS A 121 -21.01 1.79 -11.08
N GLY A 122 -21.76 2.81 -10.68
CA GLY A 122 -21.51 4.22 -11.01
C GLY A 122 -20.43 4.91 -10.17
N TYR A 123 -19.78 4.20 -9.23
CA TYR A 123 -18.74 4.79 -8.39
C TYR A 123 -17.45 4.96 -9.19
N SER A 124 -16.70 6.02 -8.85
CA SER A 124 -15.36 6.26 -9.38
C SER A 124 -14.39 5.20 -8.85
N LYS A 125 -13.58 4.65 -9.75
CA LYS A 125 -12.76 3.45 -9.50
C LYS A 125 -11.31 3.87 -9.40
N HIS A 126 -10.62 3.38 -8.38
CA HIS A 126 -9.24 3.77 -8.12
C HIS A 126 -8.37 2.53 -7.85
N ALA A 127 -7.22 2.48 -8.49
CA ALA A 127 -6.13 1.60 -8.10
C ALA A 127 -5.27 2.30 -7.05
N VAL A 128 -4.93 1.60 -5.97
CA VAL A 128 -4.09 2.08 -4.88
C VAL A 128 -2.93 1.12 -4.70
N ILE A 129 -1.71 1.64 -4.78
CA ILE A 129 -0.51 0.91 -4.41
C ILE A 129 -0.04 1.44 -3.07
N ILE A 130 0.05 0.56 -2.07
CA ILE A 130 0.71 0.83 -0.79
C ILE A 130 2.03 0.07 -0.75
N ALA A 131 3.14 0.74 -0.46
CA ALA A 131 4.45 0.10 -0.51
C ALA A 131 5.36 0.56 0.62
N ASP A 132 6.37 -0.26 0.91
CA ASP A 132 7.50 0.14 1.76
C ASP A 132 8.84 -0.01 1.05
N ILE A 133 9.77 0.91 1.36
CA ILE A 133 11.19 0.78 1.06
C ILE A 133 11.93 0.71 2.39
N TRP A 134 12.25 -0.51 2.81
CA TRP A 134 13.02 -0.76 4.04
C TRP A 134 14.16 -1.74 3.80
N ILE A 135 15.38 -1.23 3.98
CA ILE A 135 16.60 -2.03 3.99
C ILE A 135 17.16 -2.00 5.41
N PRO A 136 16.96 -3.05 6.23
CA PRO A 136 17.29 -3.07 7.65
C PRO A 136 18.79 -3.30 7.90
N HIS A 137 19.63 -2.44 7.31
CA HIS A 137 21.07 -2.41 7.52
C HIS A 137 21.54 -0.96 7.70
N SER A 138 22.48 -0.75 8.63
CA SER A 138 22.99 0.60 8.95
C SER A 138 24.26 0.99 8.17
N ASN A 139 24.48 0.41 6.98
CA ASN A 139 25.68 0.70 6.19
C ASN A 139 25.39 1.65 5.03
N GLU A 140 26.44 2.32 4.53
CA GLU A 140 26.34 3.30 3.45
C GLU A 140 25.73 2.70 2.17
N LYS A 141 25.98 1.41 1.89
CA LYS A 141 25.37 0.70 0.76
C LYS A 141 23.85 0.61 0.88
N ALA A 142 23.32 0.31 2.07
CA ALA A 142 21.89 0.24 2.33
C ALA A 142 21.23 1.62 2.22
N LYS A 143 21.88 2.67 2.72
CA LYS A 143 21.41 4.05 2.55
C LYS A 143 21.30 4.43 1.08
N LYS A 144 22.37 4.25 0.29
CA LYS A 144 22.38 4.50 -1.15
C LYS A 144 21.33 3.69 -1.91
N ALA A 145 21.10 2.43 -1.50
CA ALA A 145 20.07 1.59 -2.08
C ALA A 145 18.65 2.12 -1.79
N LYS A 146 18.35 2.56 -0.56
CA LYS A 146 17.07 3.20 -0.22
C LYS A 146 16.84 4.45 -1.08
N GLU A 147 17.84 5.34 -1.15
CA GLU A 147 17.78 6.58 -1.95
C GLU A 147 17.59 6.30 -3.44
N TYR A 148 18.30 5.30 -3.98
CA TYR A 148 18.14 4.87 -5.38
C TYR A 148 16.72 4.38 -5.65
N LEU A 149 16.18 3.48 -4.80
CA LEU A 149 14.84 2.93 -4.98
C LEU A 149 13.75 4.01 -4.87
N LEU A 150 13.89 4.94 -3.93
CA LEU A 150 12.99 6.10 -3.82
C LEU A 150 12.97 6.93 -5.09
N LYS A 151 14.16 7.24 -5.63
CA LYS A 151 14.28 7.99 -6.88
C LYS A 151 13.63 7.25 -8.05
N GLN A 152 13.89 5.94 -8.18
CA GLN A 152 13.28 5.14 -9.24
C GLN A 152 11.74 5.08 -9.09
N PHE A 153 11.24 4.90 -7.88
CA PHE A 153 9.79 4.85 -7.62
C PHE A 153 9.14 6.20 -7.95
N ASN A 154 9.68 7.31 -7.45
CA ASN A 154 9.13 8.64 -7.70
C ASN A 154 9.18 9.05 -9.18
N ASN A 155 10.21 8.63 -9.91
CA ASN A 155 10.31 8.87 -11.35
C ASN A 155 9.21 8.14 -12.14
N LYS A 156 8.86 6.92 -11.71
CA LYS A 156 7.87 6.08 -12.39
C LYS A 156 6.44 6.42 -11.99
N PHE A 157 6.21 6.63 -10.70
CA PHE A 157 4.90 6.91 -10.10
C PHE A 157 4.85 8.35 -9.61
N LYS A 158 4.74 9.28 -10.57
CA LYS A 158 4.65 10.71 -10.27
C LYS A 158 3.46 10.98 -9.33
N ASN A 159 3.64 11.91 -8.41
CA ASN A 159 2.64 12.27 -7.39
C ASN A 159 2.37 11.19 -6.34
N ALA A 160 3.19 10.15 -6.24
CA ALA A 160 3.13 9.24 -5.10
C ALA A 160 3.38 10.01 -3.80
N ILE A 161 2.57 9.72 -2.78
CA ILE A 161 2.78 10.21 -1.42
C ILE A 161 3.92 9.40 -0.82
N ILE A 162 5.02 10.06 -0.46
CA ILE A 162 6.19 9.42 0.14
C ILE A 162 6.37 9.99 1.55
N LYS A 163 6.41 9.11 2.55
CA LYS A 163 6.61 9.50 3.95
C LYS A 163 7.70 8.66 4.59
N GLU A 164 8.64 9.33 5.24
CA GLU A 164 9.59 8.65 6.11
C GLU A 164 8.87 8.15 7.36
N VAL A 165 9.21 6.94 7.78
CA VAL A 165 8.90 6.39 9.09
C VAL A 165 10.20 6.24 9.85
N LYS A 166 10.18 6.68 11.10
CA LYS A 166 11.30 6.53 12.02
C LYS A 166 10.81 6.26 13.43
N LYS A 167 11.62 5.55 14.20
CA LYS A 167 11.41 5.43 15.65
C LYS A 167 11.40 6.82 16.28
N LYS A 168 10.43 7.08 17.16
CA LYS A 168 10.31 8.36 17.87
C LYS A 168 10.99 8.34 19.22
N ASN A 169 11.03 7.17 19.87
CA ASN A 169 11.53 7.02 21.22
C ASN A 169 12.84 6.22 21.26
N GLY A 170 13.85 6.78 21.92
CA GLY A 170 15.18 6.16 22.07
C GLY A 170 16.14 6.47 20.92
N PRO A 171 17.33 5.83 20.90
CA PRO A 171 18.34 6.08 19.88
C PRO A 171 17.84 5.63 18.52
N LEU A 172 17.91 6.53 17.54
CA LEU A 172 17.55 6.27 16.15
C LEU A 172 18.73 5.65 15.40
N THR A 173 18.53 4.48 14.80
CA THR A 173 19.49 3.88 13.88
C THR A 173 18.97 3.87 12.45
N GLU A 174 19.87 3.78 11.46
CA GLU A 174 19.49 3.66 10.04
C GLU A 174 18.62 2.43 9.73
N LYS A 175 18.68 1.40 10.57
CA LYS A 175 17.83 0.20 10.52
C LYS A 175 16.37 0.49 10.89
N GLU A 176 16.10 1.59 11.58
CA GLU A 176 14.78 2.02 12.03
C GLU A 176 14.26 3.19 11.19
N ARG A 177 14.86 3.44 10.01
CA ARG A 177 14.42 4.44 9.03
C ARG A 177 14.01 3.77 7.72
N TYR A 178 12.76 3.95 7.33
CA TYR A 178 12.22 3.46 6.05
C TYR A 178 11.15 4.40 5.53
N TYR A 179 10.57 4.06 4.38
CA TYR A 179 9.57 4.89 3.72
C TYR A 179 8.31 4.09 3.47
N ILE A 180 7.16 4.70 3.73
CA ILE A 180 5.86 4.25 3.23
C ILE A 180 5.51 5.12 2.02
N LEU A 181 5.09 4.45 0.95
CA LEU A 181 4.75 5.06 -0.33
C LEU A 181 3.31 4.72 -0.67
N CYS A 182 2.55 5.69 -1.19
CA CYS A 182 1.20 5.47 -1.68
C CYS A 182 1.04 6.11 -3.05
N TYR A 183 0.70 5.32 -4.06
CA TYR A 183 0.34 5.80 -5.38
C TYR A 183 -1.12 5.49 -5.66
N VAL A 184 -1.83 6.44 -6.26
CA VAL A 184 -3.25 6.27 -6.62
C VAL A 184 -3.49 6.72 -8.04
N GLU A 185 -4.27 5.92 -8.74
CA GLU A 185 -4.69 6.14 -10.12
C GLU A 185 -6.19 5.94 -10.23
N GLU A 186 -6.88 6.85 -10.91
CA GLU A 186 -8.29 6.70 -11.28
C GLU A 186 -8.39 5.91 -12.60
N LEU A 187 -9.32 4.95 -12.66
CA LEU A 187 -9.48 3.96 -13.74
C LEU A 187 -10.62 4.31 -14.71
#